data_AF-A0A2W4Z4H6-F1
#
_entry.id   AF-A0A2W4Z4H6-F1
#
_cell.length_a   1.000
_cell.length_b   1.000
_cell.length_c   1.000
_cell.angle_alpha   90.00
_cell.angle_beta   90.00
_cell.angle_gamma   90.00
#
_symmetry.space_group_name_H-M   'P 1'
#
loop_
_entity.id
_entity.type
_entity.pdbx_description
1 polymer ?
#
loop_
_entity_poly.entity_id
_entity_poly.type
_entity_poly.pdbx_seq_one_letter_code
_entity_poly.pdbx_strand_id
1 'polypeptide(L)'
;MTAVRKPARPSFAVSVEEFDAWVASAEPKDALIYASGAEIPRAAPAWKHAMSLVDDGMITLTYQRAGDGITEYLAIRLTTADAPAVVSTPVIKVDETNPAELVLREIRRAASFKLPCPSNAVIARRCGLSDAAAASYRIRQLVAAKRITMDSQGPGEPRVATIVGSGKTTAKAG
;
A
#
# COMPACT_ATOMS: atom_id res chain seq x y z
N MET A 1 -30.71 7.75 -36.47
CA MET A 1 -29.71 6.86 -35.87
C MET A 1 -29.68 7.13 -34.37
N THR A 2 -30.43 6.33 -33.60
CA THR A 2 -30.56 6.48 -32.14
C THR A 2 -29.35 5.82 -31.48
N ALA A 3 -28.48 6.62 -30.86
CA ALA A 3 -27.39 6.10 -30.06
C ALA A 3 -27.97 5.33 -28.86
N VAL A 4 -27.91 4.01 -28.94
CA VAL A 4 -28.25 3.13 -27.82
C VAL A 4 -27.20 3.39 -26.74
N ARG A 5 -27.56 4.17 -25.71
CA ARG A 5 -26.76 4.25 -24.49
C ARG A 5 -26.76 2.85 -23.87
N LYS A 6 -25.61 2.17 -23.98
CA LYS A 6 -25.34 0.91 -23.28
C LYS A 6 -25.53 1.18 -21.77
N PRO A 7 -26.25 0.33 -21.02
CA PRO A 7 -26.49 0.59 -19.61
C PRO A 7 -25.16 0.60 -18.86
N ALA A 8 -24.95 1.61 -18.00
CA ALA A 8 -23.80 1.68 -17.10
C ALA A 8 -23.74 0.37 -16.28
N ARG A 9 -22.61 -0.33 -16.32
CA ARG A 9 -22.40 -1.51 -15.46
C ARG A 9 -22.54 -1.06 -13.99
N PRO A 10 -23.38 -1.74 -13.17
CA PRO A 10 -23.52 -1.42 -11.77
C PRO A 10 -22.19 -1.65 -11.03
N SER A 11 -21.96 -0.87 -9.96
CA SER A 11 -20.82 -1.09 -9.06
C SER A 11 -20.88 -2.50 -8.48
N PHE A 12 -19.77 -3.21 -8.56
CA PHE A 12 -19.64 -4.60 -8.13
C PHE A 12 -18.52 -4.72 -7.11
N ALA A 13 -18.69 -5.62 -6.16
CA ALA A 13 -17.62 -6.12 -5.31
C ALA A 13 -17.88 -7.61 -5.05
N VAL A 14 -16.87 -8.45 -5.21
CA VAL A 14 -16.93 -9.88 -4.86
C VAL A 14 -17.21 -10.04 -3.35
N SER A 15 -17.76 -11.19 -2.95
CA SER A 15 -17.80 -11.52 -1.52
C SER A 15 -16.39 -11.82 -0.99
N VAL A 16 -16.23 -11.79 0.34
CA VAL A 16 -14.96 -12.19 0.96
C VAL A 16 -14.70 -13.68 0.70
N GLU A 17 -15.73 -14.53 0.79
CA GLU A 17 -15.57 -15.97 0.55
C GLU A 17 -15.17 -16.28 -0.90
N GLU A 18 -15.73 -15.57 -1.88
CA GLU A 18 -15.36 -15.72 -3.29
C GLU A 18 -13.92 -15.28 -3.54
N PHE A 19 -13.48 -14.21 -2.87
CA PHE A 19 -12.11 -13.74 -2.94
C PHE A 19 -11.14 -14.78 -2.34
N ASP A 20 -11.47 -15.34 -1.18
CA ASP A 20 -10.65 -16.38 -0.53
C ASP A 20 -10.56 -17.65 -1.37
N ALA A 21 -11.67 -18.09 -1.95
CA ALA A 21 -11.70 -19.24 -2.85
C ALA A 21 -10.82 -19.03 -4.08
N TRP A 22 -10.81 -17.81 -4.62
CA TRP A 22 -9.88 -17.46 -5.70
C TRP A 22 -8.43 -17.46 -5.21
N VAL A 23 -8.08 -16.83 -4.10
CA VAL A 23 -6.68 -16.81 -3.60
C VAL A 23 -6.14 -18.22 -3.34
N ALA A 24 -6.99 -19.13 -2.86
CA ALA A 24 -6.63 -20.50 -2.58
C ALA A 24 -6.36 -21.34 -3.84
N SER A 25 -6.97 -20.99 -4.97
CA SER A 25 -6.89 -21.76 -6.23
C SER A 25 -6.13 -21.06 -7.36
N ALA A 26 -5.91 -19.74 -7.27
CA ALA A 26 -5.28 -18.92 -8.29
C ALA A 26 -3.79 -19.23 -8.44
N GLU A 27 -3.34 -19.33 -9.68
CA GLU A 27 -1.93 -19.43 -10.01
C GLU A 27 -1.23 -18.07 -9.86
N PRO A 28 0.08 -18.05 -9.63
CA PRO A 28 0.83 -16.80 -9.63
C PRO A 28 0.63 -16.01 -10.92
N LYS A 29 0.42 -14.70 -10.77
CA LYS A 29 0.08 -13.72 -11.83
C LYS A 29 -1.35 -13.80 -12.36
N ASP A 30 -2.17 -14.74 -11.88
CA ASP A 30 -3.60 -14.68 -12.15
C ASP A 30 -4.19 -13.40 -11.58
N ALA A 31 -5.18 -12.87 -12.30
CA ALA A 31 -5.87 -11.64 -11.94
C ALA A 31 -7.36 -11.87 -11.72
N LEU A 32 -7.90 -11.27 -10.65
CA LEU A 32 -9.33 -11.22 -10.35
C LEU A 32 -9.80 -9.78 -10.30
N ILE A 33 -10.86 -9.44 -11.04
CA ILE A 33 -11.59 -8.19 -10.84
C ILE A 33 -12.44 -8.37 -9.58
N TYR A 34 -11.94 -7.89 -8.44
CA TYR A 34 -12.64 -8.01 -7.17
C TYR A 34 -13.63 -6.88 -6.94
N ALA A 35 -13.51 -5.77 -7.68
CA ALA A 35 -14.47 -4.68 -7.62
C ALA A 35 -14.52 -3.88 -8.92
N SER A 36 -15.62 -3.18 -9.16
CA SER A 36 -15.75 -2.18 -10.22
C SER A 36 -16.66 -1.02 -9.81
N GLY A 37 -16.39 0.17 -10.33
CA GLY A 37 -17.20 1.37 -10.07
C GLY A 37 -16.49 2.67 -10.42
N ALA A 38 -17.20 3.78 -10.28
CA ALA A 38 -16.63 5.12 -10.48
C ALA A 38 -15.60 5.49 -9.39
N GLU A 39 -15.75 4.92 -8.19
CA GLU A 39 -14.87 5.17 -7.04
C GLU A 39 -14.42 3.84 -6.40
N ILE A 40 -13.31 3.90 -5.66
CA ILE A 40 -12.79 2.75 -4.91
C ILE A 40 -13.78 2.41 -3.79
N PRO A 41 -14.28 1.15 -3.68
CA PRO A 41 -15.28 0.79 -2.70
C PRO A 41 -14.66 0.56 -1.32
N ARG A 42 -14.13 1.62 -0.69
CA ARG A 42 -13.41 1.56 0.59
C ARG A 42 -14.23 1.00 1.76
N ALA A 43 -15.56 1.10 1.66
CA ALA A 43 -16.48 0.56 2.65
C ALA A 43 -16.79 -0.93 2.44
N ALA A 44 -16.49 -1.50 1.27
CA ALA A 44 -16.79 -2.89 0.96
C ALA A 44 -15.90 -3.84 1.77
N PRO A 45 -16.46 -4.93 2.33
CA PRO A 45 -15.68 -5.97 3.00
C PRO A 45 -14.52 -6.52 2.14
N ALA A 46 -14.75 -6.71 0.84
CA ALA A 46 -13.73 -7.15 -0.11
C ALA A 46 -12.52 -6.21 -0.20
N TRP A 47 -12.70 -4.89 -0.04
CA TRP A 47 -11.59 -3.95 -0.04
C TRP A 47 -10.73 -4.11 1.22
N LYS A 48 -11.34 -4.23 2.40
CA LYS A 48 -10.61 -4.45 3.65
C LYS A 48 -9.85 -5.78 3.63
N HIS A 49 -10.48 -6.81 3.07
CA HIS A 49 -9.89 -8.13 2.92
C HIS A 49 -8.71 -8.14 1.94
N ALA A 50 -8.89 -7.51 0.77
CA ALA A 50 -7.82 -7.31 -0.21
C ALA A 50 -6.60 -6.61 0.41
N MET A 51 -6.83 -5.59 1.26
CA MET A 51 -5.74 -4.91 1.96
C MET A 51 -5.00 -5.82 2.93
N SER A 52 -5.70 -6.72 3.65
CA SER A 52 -5.06 -7.73 4.51
C SER A 52 -4.17 -8.67 3.68
N LEU A 53 -4.67 -9.17 2.55
CA LEU A 53 -3.93 -10.07 1.67
C LEU A 53 -2.72 -9.38 0.99
N VAL A 54 -2.82 -8.08 0.73
CA VAL A 54 -1.67 -7.26 0.28
C VAL A 54 -0.64 -7.13 1.40
N ASP A 55 -1.09 -6.87 2.63
CA ASP A 55 -0.20 -6.75 3.79
C ASP A 55 0.51 -8.09 4.09
N ASP A 56 -0.16 -9.23 3.82
CA ASP A 56 0.41 -10.58 3.88
C ASP A 56 1.28 -10.96 2.66
N GLY A 57 1.40 -10.07 1.68
CA GLY A 57 2.21 -10.30 0.47
C GLY A 57 1.64 -11.38 -0.47
N MET A 58 0.38 -11.74 -0.31
CA MET A 58 -0.29 -12.78 -1.10
C MET A 58 -0.74 -12.26 -2.47
N ILE A 59 -1.07 -10.98 -2.56
CA ILE A 59 -1.57 -10.34 -3.78
C ILE A 59 -1.00 -8.92 -3.93
N THR A 60 -1.09 -8.37 -5.14
CA THR A 60 -0.98 -6.92 -5.38
C THR A 60 -2.26 -6.39 -6.01
N LEU A 61 -2.53 -5.09 -5.87
CA LEU A 61 -3.73 -4.44 -6.41
C LEU A 61 -3.37 -3.50 -7.54
N THR A 62 -4.14 -3.55 -8.62
CA THR A 62 -4.08 -2.60 -9.73
C THR A 62 -5.49 -2.17 -10.14
N TYR A 63 -5.60 -1.26 -11.08
CA TYR A 63 -6.86 -0.85 -11.65
C TYR A 63 -6.72 -0.53 -13.14
N GLN A 64 -7.82 -0.67 -13.87
CA GLN A 64 -7.90 -0.28 -15.27
C GLN A 64 -9.21 0.43 -15.57
N ARG A 65 -9.20 1.31 -16.57
CA ARG A 65 -10.43 1.96 -17.06
C ARG A 65 -11.10 1.03 -18.07
N ALA A 66 -12.32 0.61 -17.77
CA ALA A 66 -13.09 -0.32 -18.60
C ALA A 66 -13.93 0.39 -19.69
N GLY A 67 -13.75 1.70 -19.88
CA GLY A 67 -14.66 2.55 -20.66
C GLY A 67 -15.81 3.09 -19.82
N ASP A 68 -16.55 4.06 -20.36
CA ASP A 68 -17.77 4.64 -19.77
C ASP A 68 -17.63 5.21 -18.34
N GLY A 69 -16.41 5.61 -17.94
CA GLY A 69 -16.14 6.18 -16.62
C GLY A 69 -16.07 5.15 -15.48
N ILE A 70 -16.06 3.86 -15.79
CA ILE A 70 -15.98 2.77 -14.82
C ILE A 70 -14.53 2.32 -14.65
N THR A 71 -14.10 2.19 -13.40
CA THR A 71 -12.81 1.63 -13.04
C THR A 71 -13.01 0.19 -12.56
N GLU A 72 -12.26 -0.74 -13.13
CA GLU A 72 -12.14 -2.10 -12.64
C GLU A 72 -10.93 -2.18 -11.72
N TYR A 73 -11.12 -2.76 -10.54
CA TYR A 73 -10.08 -2.98 -9.54
C TYR A 73 -9.70 -4.44 -9.55
N LEU A 74 -8.42 -4.70 -9.79
CA LEU A 74 -7.87 -6.04 -9.97
C LEU A 74 -6.97 -6.40 -8.80
N ALA A 75 -7.06 -7.65 -8.39
CA ALA A 75 -6.11 -8.32 -7.52
C ALA A 75 -5.28 -9.29 -8.35
N ILE A 76 -3.96 -9.27 -8.18
CA ILE A 76 -3.03 -10.14 -8.90
C ILE A 76 -2.33 -11.03 -7.88
N ARG A 77 -2.38 -12.35 -8.09
CA ARG A 77 -1.73 -13.33 -7.21
C ARG A 77 -0.21 -13.22 -7.31
N LEU A 78 0.47 -13.12 -6.18
CA LEU A 78 1.93 -13.16 -6.14
C LEU A 78 2.41 -14.59 -5.90
N THR A 79 3.44 -15.00 -6.62
CA THR A 79 4.25 -16.19 -6.30
C THR A 79 4.89 -15.96 -4.94
N THR A 80 4.96 -16.96 -4.07
CA THR A 80 5.79 -16.92 -2.85
C THR A 80 7.27 -16.61 -3.16
N ALA A 81 7.70 -16.80 -4.41
CA ALA A 81 9.00 -16.40 -4.94
C ALA A 81 9.10 -14.96 -5.51
N ASP A 82 7.98 -14.33 -5.89
CA ASP A 82 7.91 -12.91 -6.32
C ASP A 82 7.39 -11.98 -5.21
N ALA A 83 6.88 -12.53 -4.11
CA ALA A 83 6.78 -11.79 -2.87
C ALA A 83 8.21 -11.35 -2.51
N PRO A 84 8.52 -10.04 -2.38
CA PRO A 84 9.85 -9.61 -1.98
C PRO A 84 10.15 -10.31 -0.67
N ALA A 85 11.14 -11.22 -0.68
CA ALA A 85 11.43 -12.14 0.41
C ALA A 85 11.21 -11.42 1.74
N VAL A 86 10.10 -11.75 2.41
CA VAL A 86 9.90 -11.35 3.79
C VAL A 86 10.89 -12.21 4.54
N VAL A 87 12.14 -11.74 4.60
CA VAL A 87 13.08 -12.16 5.63
C VAL A 87 12.25 -12.06 6.89
N SER A 88 11.97 -13.21 7.49
CA SER A 88 11.18 -13.34 8.71
C SER A 88 12.01 -12.71 9.82
N THR A 89 12.10 -11.38 9.82
CA THR A 89 12.50 -10.61 10.97
C THR A 89 11.43 -10.90 12.01
N PRO A 90 11.82 -11.23 13.26
CA PRO A 90 10.86 -11.51 14.32
C PRO A 90 9.81 -10.41 14.31
N VAL A 91 8.52 -10.81 14.36
CA VAL A 91 7.38 -9.89 14.42
C VAL A 91 7.63 -8.94 15.58
N ILE A 92 8.22 -7.79 15.28
CA ILE A 92 8.39 -6.72 16.25
C ILE A 92 6.96 -6.27 16.47
N LYS A 93 6.37 -6.65 17.62
CA LYS A 93 5.08 -6.13 18.06
C LYS A 93 5.16 -4.61 17.93
N VAL A 94 4.50 -4.09 16.91
CA VAL A 94 4.40 -2.65 16.70
C VAL A 94 3.47 -2.18 17.79
N ASP A 95 3.98 -1.37 18.70
CA ASP A 95 3.14 -0.70 19.67
C ASP A 95 2.28 0.31 18.91
N GLU A 96 1.02 -0.06 18.64
CA GLU A 96 0.06 0.78 17.93
C GLU A 96 -0.31 2.05 18.70
N THR A 97 0.03 2.12 20.00
CA THR A 97 -0.15 3.32 20.81
C THR A 97 1.03 4.30 20.67
N ASN A 98 2.16 3.86 20.11
CA ASN A 98 3.34 4.69 19.93
C ASN A 98 3.39 5.30 18.52
N PRO A 99 3.18 6.62 18.40
CA PRO A 99 3.14 7.26 17.08
C PRO A 99 4.49 7.21 16.34
N ALA A 100 5.62 7.05 17.04
CA ALA A 100 6.92 6.89 16.39
C ALA A 100 7.07 5.51 15.72
N GLU A 101 6.51 4.46 16.31
CA GLU A 101 6.54 3.12 15.71
C GLU A 101 5.58 3.03 14.50
N LEU A 102 4.44 3.74 14.54
CA LEU A 102 3.56 3.89 13.37
C LEU A 102 4.26 4.60 12.21
N VAL A 103 4.99 5.69 12.49
CA VAL A 103 5.80 6.40 11.47
C VAL A 103 6.87 5.48 10.91
N LEU A 104 7.56 4.71 11.76
CA LEU A 104 8.56 3.75 11.31
C LEU A 104 7.96 2.65 10.43
N ARG A 105 6.78 2.14 10.79
CA ARG A 105 6.03 1.16 9.98
C ARG A 105 5.75 1.70 8.59
N GLU A 106 5.27 2.95 8.49
CA GLU A 106 4.96 3.58 7.21
C GLU A 106 6.21 3.75 6.34
N ILE A 107 7.34 4.17 6.92
CA ILE A 107 8.61 4.30 6.20
C ILE A 107 9.14 2.93 5.76
N ARG A 108 9.04 1.91 6.62
CA ARG A 108 9.40 0.52 6.29
C ARG A 108 8.55 -0.04 5.15
N ARG A 109 7.26 0.29 5.12
CA ARG A 109 6.33 -0.07 4.03
C ARG A 109 6.84 0.54 2.72
N ALA A 110 7.06 1.85 2.70
CA ALA A 110 7.57 2.54 1.50
C ALA A 110 8.92 1.97 1.03
N ALA A 111 9.83 1.65 1.97
CA ALA A 111 11.13 1.06 1.65
C ALA A 111 11.03 -0.39 1.12
N SER A 112 10.11 -1.19 1.68
CA SER A 112 9.89 -2.57 1.23
C SER A 112 9.28 -2.63 -0.16
N PHE A 113 8.37 -1.72 -0.49
CA PHE A 113 7.72 -1.63 -1.79
C PHE A 113 8.47 -0.75 -2.81
N LYS A 114 9.67 -0.26 -2.49
CA LYS A 114 10.44 0.65 -3.35
C LYS A 114 9.59 1.83 -3.85
N LEU A 115 8.79 2.40 -2.96
CA LEU A 115 7.99 3.60 -3.23
C LEU A 115 8.76 4.86 -2.83
N PRO A 116 8.45 6.03 -3.40
CA PRO A 116 8.97 7.32 -2.92
C PRO A 116 8.68 7.51 -1.44
N CYS A 117 9.62 8.11 -0.70
CA CYS A 117 9.38 8.39 0.71
C CYS A 117 8.18 9.35 0.86
N PRO A 118 7.15 9.00 1.64
CA PRO A 118 6.00 9.86 1.80
C PRO A 118 6.37 11.21 2.43
N SER A 119 5.67 12.27 2.04
CA SER A 119 5.84 13.60 2.64
C SER A 119 5.40 13.61 4.11
N ASN A 120 5.88 14.56 4.90
CA ASN A 120 5.49 14.68 6.31
C ASN A 120 3.97 14.81 6.50
N ALA A 121 3.28 15.51 5.59
CA ALA A 121 1.82 15.63 5.63
C ALA A 121 1.11 14.28 5.37
N VAL A 122 1.64 13.50 4.42
CA VAL A 122 1.09 12.15 4.14
C VAL A 122 1.33 11.21 5.30
N ILE A 123 2.54 11.24 5.90
CA ILE A 123 2.87 10.44 7.08
C ILE A 123 1.95 10.82 8.24
N ALA A 124 1.76 12.12 8.48
CA ALA A 124 0.89 12.58 9.55
C ALA A 124 -0.54 12.05 9.41
N ARG A 125 -1.13 12.20 8.22
CA ARG A 125 -2.47 11.69 7.92
C ARG A 125 -2.59 10.18 8.09
N ARG A 126 -1.60 9.41 7.61
CA ARG A 126 -1.62 7.94 7.67
C ARG A 126 -1.35 7.38 9.06
N CYS A 127 -0.61 8.12 9.89
CA CYS A 127 -0.26 7.72 11.26
C CYS A 127 -1.17 8.36 12.33
N GLY A 128 -2.22 9.09 11.93
CA GLY A 128 -3.12 9.77 12.87
C GLY A 128 -2.48 10.90 13.68
N LEU A 129 -1.44 11.54 13.15
CA LEU A 129 -0.77 12.68 13.80
C LEU A 129 -1.51 13.99 13.51
N SER A 130 -1.35 14.96 14.41
CA SER A 130 -1.97 16.29 14.30
C SER A 130 -1.59 17.03 13.02
N ASP A 131 -0.30 16.99 12.64
CA ASP A 131 0.22 17.78 11.52
C ASP A 131 1.57 17.25 11.01
N ALA A 132 2.07 17.90 9.95
CA ALA A 132 3.36 17.59 9.34
C ALA A 132 4.57 17.88 10.26
N ALA A 133 4.44 18.80 11.23
CA ALA A 133 5.51 19.10 12.18
C ALA A 133 5.64 17.98 13.22
N ALA A 134 4.54 17.41 13.69
CA ALA A 134 4.51 16.22 14.53
C ALA A 134 5.16 15.03 13.81
N ALA A 135 4.85 14.80 12.52
CA ALA A 135 5.54 13.79 11.73
C ALA A 135 7.06 14.06 11.61
N SER A 136 7.46 15.30 11.31
CA SER A 136 8.86 15.70 11.25
C SER A 136 9.60 15.46 12.57
N TYR A 137 8.96 15.76 13.70
CA TYR A 137 9.50 15.53 15.03
C TYR A 137 9.72 14.03 15.30
N ARG A 138 8.73 13.18 14.99
CA ARG A 138 8.86 11.72 15.13
C ARG A 138 9.95 11.13 14.23
N ILE A 139 10.06 11.62 12.99
CA ILE A 139 11.15 11.23 12.08
C ILE A 139 12.51 11.59 12.67
N ARG A 140 12.67 12.81 13.23
CA ARG A 140 13.90 13.21 13.92
C ARG A 140 14.21 12.31 15.11
N GLN A 141 13.20 11.92 15.90
CA GLN A 141 13.38 10.95 17.00
C GLN A 141 13.88 9.59 16.49
N LEU A 142 13.33 9.09 15.38
CA LEU A 142 13.75 7.82 14.78
C LEU A 142 15.18 7.88 14.20
N VAL A 143 15.58 9.02 13.63
CA VAL A 143 16.96 9.26 13.18
C VAL A 143 17.92 9.33 14.37
N ALA A 144 17.57 10.07 15.42
CA ALA A 144 18.37 10.16 16.64
C ALA A 144 18.53 8.79 17.32
N ALA A 145 17.47 7.98 17.31
CA ALA A 145 17.48 6.59 17.78
C ALA A 145 18.19 5.60 16.83
N LYS A 146 18.79 6.09 15.73
CA LYS A 146 19.47 5.28 14.70
C LYS A 146 18.60 4.16 14.14
N ARG A 147 17.28 4.37 14.05
CA ARG A 147 16.34 3.40 13.46
C ARG A 147 16.22 3.59 11.95
N ILE A 148 16.38 4.82 11.48
CA ILE A 148 16.38 5.20 10.07
C ILE A 148 17.46 6.25 9.80
N THR A 149 17.91 6.36 8.56
CA THR A 149 18.61 7.54 8.04
C THR A 149 17.77 8.19 6.94
N MET A 150 17.95 9.49 6.77
CA MET A 150 17.20 10.29 5.79
C MET A 150 18.18 11.09 4.95
N ASP A 151 18.18 10.85 3.65
CA ASP A 151 19.00 11.57 2.68
C ASP A 151 18.10 12.49 1.84
N SER A 152 18.49 13.75 1.71
CA SER A 152 17.89 14.65 0.72
C SER A 152 18.51 14.36 -0.65
N GLN A 153 17.69 14.35 -1.71
CA GLN A 153 18.16 14.19 -3.09
C GLN A 153 18.19 15.52 -3.85
N GLY A 154 17.98 16.64 -3.17
CA GLY A 154 17.92 17.98 -3.76
C GLY A 154 16.57 18.66 -3.56
N PRO A 155 16.43 19.91 -4.02
CA PRO A 155 15.18 20.67 -3.91
C PRO A 155 14.06 20.03 -4.74
N GLY A 156 12.90 19.79 -4.12
CA GLY A 156 11.73 19.23 -4.81
C GLY A 156 11.72 17.71 -4.95
N GLU A 157 12.87 17.05 -4.75
CA GLU A 157 12.97 15.61 -4.87
C GLU A 157 12.53 14.89 -3.59
N PRO A 158 11.80 13.76 -3.69
CA PRO A 158 11.46 12.94 -2.55
C PRO A 158 12.73 12.46 -1.86
N ARG A 159 12.80 12.73 -0.56
CA ARG A 159 13.84 12.22 0.33
C ARG A 159 13.94 10.71 0.26
N VAL A 160 15.12 10.18 0.53
CA VAL A 160 15.37 8.74 0.60
C VAL A 160 15.53 8.35 2.06
N ALA A 161 14.70 7.44 2.53
CA ALA A 161 14.80 6.88 3.86
C ALA A 161 15.44 5.50 3.81
N THR A 162 16.44 5.25 4.64
CA THR A 162 17.10 3.94 4.78
C THR A 162 16.83 3.39 6.17
N ILE A 163 16.46 2.11 6.27
CA ILE A 163 16.22 1.43 7.54
C ILE A 163 17.55 0.85 8.06
N VAL A 164 18.05 1.35 9.19
CA VAL A 164 19.40 1.02 9.71
C VAL A 164 19.57 -0.45 10.08
N GLY A 165 18.49 -1.17 10.40
CA GLY A 165 18.54 -2.60 10.72
C GLY A 165 18.43 -3.56 9.53
N SER A 166 17.96 -3.09 8.36
CA SER A 166 17.73 -3.97 7.20
C SER A 166 18.37 -3.48 5.90
N GLY A 167 18.95 -2.28 5.89
CA GLY A 167 19.51 -1.64 4.69
C GLY A 167 18.47 -1.29 3.62
N LYS A 168 17.17 -1.57 3.84
CA LYS A 168 16.12 -1.27 2.87
C LYS A 168 15.97 0.25 2.70
N THR A 169 15.88 0.69 1.46
CA THR A 169 15.72 2.10 1.08
C THR A 169 14.41 2.35 0.35
N THR A 170 13.81 3.52 0.55
CA THR A 170 12.75 4.04 -0.33
C THR A 170 13.29 4.33 -1.74
N ALA A 171 12.40 4.51 -2.70
CA ALA A 171 12.80 4.89 -4.06
C ALA A 171 13.61 6.19 -4.05
N LYS A 172 14.64 6.22 -4.88
CA LYS A 172 15.30 7.47 -5.27
C LYS A 172 14.45 8.13 -6.37
N ALA A 173 14.46 9.45 -6.42
CA ALA A 173 14.07 10.12 -7.65
C ALA A 173 15.02 9.69 -8.76
N GLY A 174 14.46 9.21 -9.86
CA GLY A 174 15.18 8.80 -11.07
C GLY A 174 14.65 9.58 -12.24
#